data_AF-A0A7K1VPJ4-F1
#
_entry.id   AF-A0A7K1VPJ4-F1
#
_cell.length_a   1.000
_cell.length_b   1.000
_cell.length_c   1.000
_cell.angle_alpha   90.00
_cell.angle_beta   90.00
_cell.angle_gamma   90.00
#
_symmetry.space_group_name_H-M   'P 1'
#
loop_
_entity.id
_entity.type
_entity.pdbx_description
1 polymer ?
#
loop_
_entity_poly.entity_id
_entity_poly.type
_entity_poly.pdbx_seq_one_letter_code
_entity_poly.pdbx_strand_id
1 'polypeptide(L)'
;MGDTQTGRRRITALRGGGAVLASVALLTGCAAAEAEAPVPTVTVTATAEPLDRTAGEQDLSASYACGRYTSLFSLEWTMRWFRDSGEVSEESYRSFLERQAFQLSTVRSDDPAITASVTAIRDHLRQAETAAGRWTYDPVADDWSALVTELSGDCADAGSEIASWAEPEMGG
;
A
#
# COMPACT_ATOMS: atom_id res chain seq x y z
N MET A 1 -42.50 31.56 -1.49
CA MET A 1 -42.35 31.34 -2.94
C MET A 1 -41.94 29.90 -3.12
N GLY A 2 -42.93 29.03 -3.34
CA GLY A 2 -42.75 27.58 -3.48
C GLY A 2 -42.89 27.15 -4.94
N ASP A 3 -42.03 26.21 -5.31
CA ASP A 3 -42.33 24.93 -5.97
C ASP A 3 -43.26 24.85 -7.21
N THR A 4 -42.62 24.34 -8.28
CA THR A 4 -43.06 23.26 -9.20
C THR A 4 -44.42 23.32 -9.90
N GLN A 5 -44.43 23.09 -11.22
CA GLN A 5 -45.12 21.91 -11.80
C GLN A 5 -44.89 21.71 -13.31
N THR A 6 -44.22 20.61 -13.62
CA THR A 6 -44.62 19.48 -14.50
C THR A 6 -45.84 19.66 -15.43
N GLY A 7 -45.71 19.32 -16.73
CA GLY A 7 -46.89 19.24 -17.62
C GLY A 7 -46.75 18.87 -19.10
N ARG A 8 -46.23 17.66 -19.41
CA ARG A 8 -46.76 16.64 -20.37
C ARG A 8 -47.28 17.09 -21.77
N ARG A 9 -46.77 16.47 -22.84
CA ARG A 9 -47.59 16.00 -23.99
C ARG A 9 -46.93 14.85 -24.78
N ARG A 10 -47.75 13.83 -25.07
CA ARG A 10 -47.46 12.54 -25.72
C ARG A 10 -47.48 12.68 -27.24
N ILE A 11 -46.62 11.98 -27.99
CA ILE A 11 -46.87 11.54 -29.38
C ILE A 11 -46.10 10.20 -29.60
N THR A 12 -46.75 9.06 -29.43
CA THR A 12 -47.31 8.16 -30.48
C THR A 12 -46.26 7.26 -31.14
N ALA A 13 -46.30 5.96 -30.79
CA ALA A 13 -45.60 4.90 -31.48
C ALA A 13 -46.27 4.60 -32.83
N LEU A 14 -45.47 4.48 -33.89
CA LEU A 14 -45.89 3.89 -35.17
C LEU A 14 -44.91 2.76 -35.52
N ARG A 15 -45.42 1.53 -35.41
CA ARG A 15 -44.87 0.34 -36.06
C ARG A 15 -45.15 0.44 -37.56
N GLY A 16 -44.15 0.16 -38.39
CA GLY A 16 -44.34 -0.04 -39.82
C GLY A 16 -42.99 -0.24 -40.50
N GLY A 17 -42.70 -1.50 -40.84
CA GLY A 17 -41.43 -1.90 -41.45
C GLY A 17 -41.28 -1.48 -42.91
N GLY A 18 -40.09 -1.76 -43.45
CA GLY A 18 -39.79 -1.62 -44.87
C GLY A 18 -38.37 -1.13 -45.08
N ALA A 19 -37.45 -2.08 -45.29
CA ALA A 19 -36.06 -1.81 -45.61
C ALA A 19 -35.91 -1.04 -46.93
N VAL A 20 -35.07 -0.02 -46.95
CA VAL A 20 -34.36 0.43 -48.15
C VAL A 20 -32.92 0.73 -47.75
N LEU A 21 -32.02 -0.07 -48.33
CA LEU A 21 -30.57 0.10 -48.37
C LEU A 21 -30.20 1.51 -48.84
N ALA A 22 -29.19 2.13 -48.22
CA ALA A 22 -27.94 2.49 -48.91
C ALA A 22 -27.05 3.43 -48.08
N SER A 23 -25.75 3.18 -48.20
CA SER A 23 -24.65 4.15 -48.10
C SER A 23 -24.08 4.46 -46.72
N VAL A 24 -23.22 3.52 -46.31
CA VAL A 24 -21.98 3.73 -45.55
C VAL A 24 -21.29 5.03 -46.00
N ALA A 25 -21.16 5.99 -45.07
CA ALA A 25 -20.16 7.04 -45.13
C ALA A 25 -19.25 6.88 -43.91
N LEU A 26 -18.03 6.44 -44.19
CA LEU A 26 -16.96 6.17 -43.25
C LEU A 26 -16.59 7.43 -42.46
N LEU A 27 -16.91 7.44 -41.16
CA LEU A 27 -16.17 8.22 -40.16
C LEU A 27 -15.28 7.25 -39.38
N THR A 28 -14.30 6.68 -40.07
CA THR A 28 -13.22 5.89 -39.47
C THR A 28 -12.23 6.86 -38.83
N GLY A 29 -12.53 7.25 -37.60
CA GLY A 29 -11.62 7.96 -36.70
C GLY A 29 -11.28 7.18 -35.44
N CYS A 30 -11.62 5.89 -35.34
CA CYS A 30 -10.95 5.00 -34.41
C CYS A 30 -9.55 4.76 -34.96
N ALA A 31 -8.55 5.37 -34.32
CA ALA A 31 -7.19 4.90 -34.40
C ALA A 31 -7.25 3.37 -34.27
N ALA A 32 -6.74 2.67 -35.28
CA ALA A 32 -6.44 1.27 -35.12
C ALA A 32 -5.52 1.20 -33.90
N ALA A 33 -6.03 0.65 -32.80
CA ALA A 33 -5.15 0.10 -31.79
C ALA A 33 -4.29 -0.90 -32.56
N GLU A 34 -3.04 -0.55 -32.80
CA GLU A 34 -2.03 -1.52 -33.15
C GLU A 34 -2.21 -2.64 -32.12
N ALA A 35 -2.41 -3.86 -32.59
CA ALA A 35 -2.48 -5.01 -31.72
C ALA A 35 -1.13 -5.10 -31.03
N GLU A 36 -1.03 -4.47 -29.86
CA GLU A 36 0.12 -4.52 -28.99
C GLU A 36 0.39 -6.01 -28.78
N ALA A 37 1.58 -6.46 -29.20
CA ALA A 37 1.96 -7.84 -29.03
C ALA A 37 1.76 -8.18 -27.54
N PRO A 38 1.15 -9.33 -27.20
CA PRO A 38 0.88 -9.65 -25.82
C PRO A 38 2.20 -9.58 -25.05
N VAL A 39 2.26 -8.67 -24.07
CA VAL A 39 3.42 -8.55 -23.17
C VAL A 39 3.68 -9.93 -22.59
N PRO A 40 4.91 -10.48 -22.70
CA PRO A 40 5.20 -11.81 -22.17
C PRO A 40 4.87 -11.85 -20.68
N THR A 41 3.83 -12.60 -20.33
CA THR A 41 3.47 -12.84 -18.93
C THR A 41 4.48 -13.82 -18.36
N VAL A 42 5.39 -13.33 -17.51
CA VAL A 42 6.27 -14.19 -16.71
C VAL A 42 5.46 -14.72 -15.54
N THR A 43 5.00 -15.96 -15.62
CA THR A 43 4.36 -16.63 -14.48
C THR A 43 5.44 -17.12 -13.53
N VAL A 44 5.63 -16.41 -12.41
CA VAL A 44 6.46 -16.89 -11.31
C VAL A 44 5.61 -17.84 -10.46
N THR A 45 5.84 -19.15 -10.60
CA THR A 45 5.25 -20.15 -9.71
C THR A 45 6.08 -20.23 -8.43
N ALA A 46 5.71 -19.48 -7.41
CA ALA A 46 6.27 -19.65 -6.07
C ALA A 46 5.72 -20.95 -5.48
N THR A 47 6.59 -21.93 -5.24
CA THR A 47 6.24 -23.09 -4.42
C THR A 47 6.45 -22.69 -2.97
N ALA A 48 5.36 -22.58 -2.20
CA ALA A 48 5.46 -22.34 -0.76
C ALA A 48 6.11 -23.58 -0.13
N GLU A 49 7.29 -23.41 0.47
CA GLU A 49 7.86 -24.46 1.30
C GLU A 49 6.99 -24.61 2.55
N PRO A 50 6.59 -25.84 2.93
CA PRO A 50 5.88 -26.07 4.17
C PRO A 50 6.74 -25.59 5.32
N LEU A 51 6.22 -24.62 6.06
CA LEU A 51 6.82 -24.19 7.29
C LEU A 51 6.58 -25.30 8.31
N ASP A 52 7.65 -25.92 8.80
CA ASP A 52 7.59 -26.96 9.83
C ASP A 52 7.31 -26.31 11.19
N ARG A 53 6.10 -25.74 11.33
CA ARG A 53 5.66 -24.94 12.48
C ARG A 53 4.36 -25.46 13.04
N THR A 54 4.22 -25.39 14.37
CA THR A 54 2.99 -25.77 15.05
C THR A 54 1.94 -24.68 14.86
N ALA A 55 0.67 -25.06 14.70
CA ALA A 55 -0.42 -24.08 14.63
C ALA A 55 -0.44 -23.20 15.90
N GLY A 56 -0.40 -21.88 15.71
CA GLY A 56 -0.35 -20.90 16.80
C GLY A 56 1.05 -20.46 17.22
N GLU A 57 2.11 -21.05 16.65
CA GLU A 57 3.48 -20.60 16.83
C GLU A 57 3.73 -19.30 16.04
N GLN A 58 4.39 -18.33 16.67
CA GLN A 58 4.78 -17.10 15.99
C GLN A 58 5.91 -17.39 15.01
N ASP A 59 5.83 -16.78 13.84
CA ASP A 59 6.93 -16.76 12.89
C ASP A 59 7.99 -15.76 13.35
N LEU A 60 9.20 -16.23 13.60
CA LEU A 60 10.33 -15.41 14.03
C LEU A 60 11.44 -15.34 12.98
N SER A 61 11.21 -15.92 11.80
CA SER A 61 12.18 -15.90 10.70
C SER A 61 12.45 -14.48 10.18
N ALA A 62 13.63 -14.28 9.58
CA ALA A 62 13.96 -13.00 8.97
C ALA A 62 12.95 -12.58 7.90
N SER A 63 12.52 -13.51 7.04
CA SER A 63 11.56 -13.22 5.97
C SER A 63 10.23 -12.69 6.49
N TYR A 64 9.73 -13.26 7.59
CA TYR A 64 8.52 -12.76 8.24
C TYR A 64 8.72 -11.39 8.86
N ALA A 65 9.76 -11.22 9.67
CA ALA A 65 10.01 -9.96 10.36
C ALA A 65 10.24 -8.81 9.34
N CYS A 66 11.09 -9.02 8.35
CA CYS A 66 11.33 -8.05 7.27
C CYS A 66 10.05 -7.77 6.47
N GLY A 67 9.26 -8.79 6.12
CA GLY A 67 7.96 -8.60 5.46
C GLY A 67 6.94 -7.82 6.30
N ARG A 68 6.95 -7.99 7.63
CA ARG A 68 6.15 -7.17 8.56
C ARG A 68 6.61 -5.73 8.55
N TYR A 69 7.91 -5.46 8.60
CA TYR A 69 8.46 -4.11 8.51
C TYR A 69 8.14 -3.44 7.17
N THR A 70 8.31 -4.14 6.05
CA THR A 70 7.87 -3.69 4.72
C THR A 70 6.44 -3.18 4.76
N SER A 71 5.50 -4.00 5.23
CA SER A 71 4.09 -3.64 5.29
C SER A 71 3.83 -2.40 6.15
N LEU A 72 4.49 -2.34 7.31
CA LEU A 72 4.30 -1.29 8.30
C LEU A 72 4.88 0.06 7.83
N PHE A 73 6.06 0.05 7.21
CA PHE A 73 6.68 1.26 6.66
C PHE A 73 5.95 1.77 5.42
N SER A 74 5.39 0.90 4.57
CA SER A 74 4.56 1.35 3.43
C SER A 74 3.29 2.07 3.89
N LEU A 75 2.67 1.60 4.98
CA LEU A 75 1.52 2.30 5.59
C LEU A 75 1.93 3.67 6.14
N GLU A 76 3.07 3.74 6.82
CA GLU A 76 3.59 5.00 7.35
C GLU A 76 3.89 6.01 6.25
N TRP A 77 4.56 5.57 5.18
CA TRP A 77 4.84 6.40 4.00
C TRP A 77 3.55 6.94 3.38
N THR A 78 2.55 6.08 3.18
CA THR A 78 1.25 6.44 2.61
C THR A 78 0.51 7.45 3.49
N MET A 79 0.50 7.24 4.81
CA MET A 79 -0.14 8.15 5.75
C MET A 79 0.57 9.51 5.80
N ARG A 80 1.90 9.53 5.67
CA ARG A 80 2.66 10.78 5.54
C ARG A 80 2.28 11.51 4.26
N TRP A 81 2.22 10.81 3.12
CA TRP A 81 1.82 11.40 1.84
C TRP A 81 0.45 12.09 1.94
N PHE A 82 -0.57 11.42 2.50
CA PHE A 82 -1.89 12.02 2.67
C PHE A 82 -1.93 13.17 3.67
N ARG A 83 -1.05 13.16 4.68
CA ARG A 83 -0.88 14.29 5.60
C ARG A 83 -0.25 15.48 4.87
N ASP A 84 0.77 15.23 4.06
CA ASP A 84 1.47 16.26 3.28
C ASP A 84 0.59 16.85 2.15
N SER A 85 -0.35 16.05 1.60
CA SER A 85 -1.36 16.52 0.63
C SER A 85 -2.53 17.27 1.28
N GLY A 86 -2.62 17.29 2.61
CA GLY A 86 -3.70 17.92 3.36
C GLY A 86 -5.00 17.09 3.46
N GLU A 87 -4.98 15.84 3.02
CA GLU A 87 -6.13 14.91 3.12
C GLU A 87 -6.27 14.30 4.51
N VAL A 88 -5.16 14.18 5.25
CA VAL A 88 -5.12 13.71 6.65
C VAL A 88 -4.68 14.86 7.56
N SER A 89 -5.41 15.08 8.65
CA SER A 89 -5.05 16.08 9.66
C SER A 89 -3.82 15.67 10.48
N GLU A 90 -3.07 16.65 11.00
CA GLU A 90 -1.93 16.40 11.91
C GLU A 90 -2.31 15.53 13.12
N GLU A 91 -3.51 15.73 13.69
CA GLU A 91 -3.99 14.93 14.81
C GLU A 91 -4.24 13.47 14.43
N SER A 92 -4.80 13.24 13.24
CA SER A 92 -5.04 11.89 12.72
C SER A 92 -3.73 11.17 12.40
N TYR A 93 -2.77 11.90 11.83
CA TYR A 93 -1.43 11.38 11.56
C TYR A 93 -0.68 11.03 12.85
N ARG A 94 -0.74 11.90 13.87
CA ARG A 94 -0.19 11.61 15.21
C ARG A 94 -0.79 10.35 15.82
N SER A 95 -2.12 10.21 15.79
CA SER A 95 -2.82 9.03 16.31
C SER A 95 -2.47 7.77 15.53
N PHE A 96 -2.20 7.90 14.22
CA PHE A 96 -1.68 6.81 13.41
C PHE A 96 -0.28 6.39 13.88
N LEU A 97 0.64 7.34 14.07
CA LEU A 97 2.00 7.04 14.53
C LEU A 97 2.05 6.38 15.91
N GLU A 98 1.18 6.77 16.83
CA GLU A 98 1.05 6.12 18.14
C GLU A 98 0.66 4.63 18.00
N ARG A 99 -0.27 4.30 17.11
CA ARG A 99 -0.65 2.90 16.82
C ARG A 99 0.44 2.16 16.05
N GLN A 100 1.08 2.83 15.09
CA GLN A 100 2.15 2.29 14.28
C GLN A 100 3.35 1.90 15.15
N ALA A 101 3.70 2.74 16.13
CA ALA A 101 4.75 2.46 17.10
C ALA A 101 4.47 1.19 17.92
N PHE A 102 3.23 1.01 18.38
CA PHE A 102 2.82 -0.24 19.03
C PHE A 102 2.98 -1.44 18.10
N GLN A 103 2.57 -1.33 16.83
CA GLN A 103 2.71 -2.44 15.88
C GLN A 103 4.18 -2.79 15.59
N LEU A 104 5.03 -1.78 15.37
CA LEU A 104 6.47 -1.95 15.18
C LEU A 104 7.11 -2.58 16.42
N SER A 105 6.71 -2.17 17.62
CA SER A 105 7.24 -2.70 18.87
C SER A 105 6.82 -4.14 19.16
N THR A 106 5.91 -4.74 18.36
CA THR A 106 5.52 -6.16 18.44
C THR A 106 6.31 -7.08 17.51
N VAL A 107 7.03 -6.55 16.51
CA VAL A 107 7.80 -7.38 15.58
C VAL A 107 8.97 -8.04 16.30
N ARG A 108 9.17 -9.34 16.09
CA ARG A 108 10.21 -10.15 16.73
C ARG A 108 10.93 -10.97 15.67
N SER A 109 12.19 -11.27 15.92
CA SER A 109 12.94 -12.29 15.20
C SER A 109 13.91 -12.96 16.15
N ASP A 110 14.19 -14.23 15.90
CA ASP A 110 15.31 -14.99 16.49
C ASP A 110 16.43 -15.26 15.48
N ASP A 111 16.26 -14.76 14.24
CA ASP A 111 17.26 -14.87 13.20
C ASP A 111 18.48 -14.00 13.56
N PRO A 112 19.68 -14.59 13.66
CA PRO A 112 20.87 -13.87 14.08
C PRO A 112 21.28 -12.76 13.11
N ALA A 113 20.82 -12.78 11.85
CA ALA A 113 21.12 -11.74 10.86
C ALA A 113 20.41 -10.41 11.18
N ILE A 114 19.20 -10.45 11.74
CA ILE A 114 18.38 -9.23 11.92
C ILE A 114 18.00 -8.94 13.38
N THR A 115 18.20 -9.89 14.30
CA THR A 115 17.73 -9.77 15.69
C THR A 115 18.24 -8.52 16.41
N ALA A 116 19.47 -8.07 16.12
CA ALA A 116 20.04 -6.86 16.70
C ALA A 116 19.24 -5.61 16.27
N SER A 117 19.05 -5.41 14.97
CA SER A 117 18.29 -4.29 14.40
C SER A 117 16.82 -4.29 14.83
N VAL A 118 16.17 -5.45 14.85
CA VAL A 118 14.79 -5.59 15.38
C VAL A 118 14.74 -5.18 16.86
N THR A 119 15.74 -5.56 17.66
CA THR A 119 15.82 -5.17 19.07
C THR A 119 16.05 -3.68 19.24
N ALA A 120 16.95 -3.08 18.45
CA ALA A 120 17.26 -1.66 18.49
C ALA A 120 16.03 -0.79 18.20
N ILE A 121 15.23 -1.12 17.17
CA ILE A 121 13.97 -0.44 16.87
C ILE A 121 13.00 -0.51 18.05
N ARG A 122 12.82 -1.70 18.63
CA ARG A 122 11.91 -1.88 19.77
C ARG A 122 12.36 -1.08 20.99
N ASP A 123 13.66 -1.06 21.26
CA ASP A 123 14.23 -0.33 22.38
C ASP A 123 14.09 1.18 22.19
N HIS A 124 14.31 1.68 20.99
CA HIS A 124 14.05 3.08 20.64
C HIS A 124 12.59 3.45 20.91
N LEU A 125 11.63 2.67 20.39
CA LEU A 125 10.20 2.92 20.58
C LEU A 125 9.78 2.88 22.06
N ARG A 126 10.33 1.95 22.84
CA ARG A 126 10.10 1.86 24.29
C ARG A 126 10.67 3.06 25.04
N GLN A 127 11.87 3.52 24.67
CA GLN A 127 12.49 4.69 25.28
C GLN A 127 11.70 5.95 24.98
N ALA A 128 11.25 6.13 23.73
CA ALA A 128 10.45 7.26 23.33
C ALA A 128 9.08 7.29 24.05
N GLU A 129 8.42 6.14 24.24
CA GLU A 129 7.23 6.03 25.11
C GLU A 129 7.50 6.47 26.55
N THR A 130 8.71 6.18 27.07
CA THR A 130 9.11 6.53 28.43
C THR A 130 9.49 8.00 28.58
N ALA A 131 9.92 8.67 27.50
CA ALA A 131 10.58 9.98 27.54
C ALA A 131 9.64 11.20 27.43
N ALA A 132 8.46 11.12 26.81
CA ALA A 132 7.58 12.29 26.74
C ALA A 132 6.11 11.99 26.40
N GLY A 133 5.21 12.79 27.00
CA GLY A 133 3.76 12.78 26.74
C GLY A 133 3.32 13.38 25.39
N ARG A 134 3.96 13.01 24.27
CA ARG A 134 3.39 13.02 22.89
C ARG A 134 4.41 12.60 21.82
N TRP A 135 3.87 11.88 20.81
CA TRP A 135 4.53 11.19 19.67
C TRP A 135 5.51 10.09 20.10
N THR A 136 5.16 8.83 19.85
CA THR A 136 5.99 7.68 20.22
C THR A 136 7.30 7.60 19.42
N TYR A 137 7.41 8.26 18.27
CA TYR A 137 8.65 8.50 17.51
C TYR A 137 8.40 9.56 16.42
N ASP A 138 9.47 10.12 15.84
CA ASP A 138 9.43 10.98 14.65
C ASP A 138 10.00 10.22 13.43
N PRO A 139 9.17 9.93 12.42
CA PRO A 139 9.60 9.18 11.24
C PRO A 139 10.65 9.86 10.36
N VAL A 140 10.89 11.17 10.53
CA VAL A 140 11.91 11.90 9.76
C VAL A 140 13.11 12.30 10.60
N ALA A 141 13.18 11.86 11.86
CA ALA A 141 14.34 12.08 12.69
C ALA A 141 15.53 11.23 12.22
N ASP A 142 16.73 11.77 12.40
CA ASP A 142 17.98 11.13 11.96
C ASP A 142 18.23 9.81 12.69
N ASP A 143 17.90 9.74 13.98
CA ASP A 143 18.08 8.54 14.80
C ASP A 143 17.13 7.42 14.39
N TRP A 144 15.88 7.73 14.08
CA TRP A 144 14.93 6.78 13.49
C TRP A 144 15.40 6.29 12.11
N SER A 145 15.81 7.23 11.25
CA SER A 145 16.26 6.93 9.89
C SER A 145 17.49 6.01 9.88
N ALA A 146 18.41 6.19 10.83
CA ALA A 146 19.57 5.31 10.99
C ALA A 146 19.16 3.86 11.33
N LEU A 147 18.23 3.68 12.28
CA LEU A 147 17.72 2.36 12.66
C LEU A 147 17.01 1.65 11.50
N VAL A 148 16.19 2.38 10.73
CA VAL A 148 15.50 1.82 9.56
C VAL A 148 16.50 1.43 8.46
N THR A 149 17.55 2.25 8.26
CA THR A 149 18.61 1.97 7.28
C THR A 149 19.39 0.71 7.65
N GLU A 150 19.78 0.57 8.92
CA GLU A 150 20.48 -0.62 9.44
C GLU A 150 19.62 -1.89 9.28
N LEU A 151 18.36 -1.84 9.72
CA LEU A 151 17.42 -2.94 9.52
C LEU A 151 17.26 -3.30 8.04
N SER A 152 17.15 -2.31 7.15
CA SER A 152 16.97 -2.56 5.71
C SER A 152 18.19 -3.25 5.11
N GLY A 153 19.40 -2.89 5.54
CA GLY A 153 20.63 -3.57 5.17
C GLY A 153 20.66 -5.03 5.63
N ASP A 154 20.39 -5.28 6.92
CA ASP A 154 20.36 -6.62 7.47
C ASP A 154 19.29 -7.51 6.82
N CYS A 155 18.13 -6.94 6.52
CA CYS A 155 17.05 -7.62 5.79
C CYS A 155 17.44 -7.98 4.36
N ALA A 156 18.16 -7.10 3.66
CA ALA A 156 18.69 -7.38 2.32
C ALA A 156 19.75 -8.50 2.35
N ASP A 157 20.66 -8.47 3.33
CA ASP A 157 21.68 -9.51 3.53
C ASP A 157 21.05 -10.87 3.90
N ALA A 158 19.93 -10.86 4.61
CA ALA A 158 19.12 -12.06 4.90
C ALA A 158 18.26 -12.53 3.72
N GLY A 159 18.32 -11.86 2.56
CA GLY A 159 17.58 -12.21 1.34
C GLY A 159 16.10 -11.81 1.35
N SER A 160 15.69 -10.90 2.24
CA SER A 160 14.31 -10.42 2.37
C SER A 160 14.27 -8.89 2.46
N GLU A 161 14.48 -8.22 1.32
CA GLU A 161 14.52 -6.76 1.23
C GLU A 161 13.25 -6.05 1.75
N ILE A 162 13.44 -4.91 2.40
CA ILE A 162 12.36 -4.03 2.82
C ILE A 162 11.96 -3.11 1.66
N ALA A 163 10.77 -3.33 1.11
CA ALA A 163 10.18 -2.50 0.05
C ALA A 163 9.17 -1.51 0.64
N SER A 164 9.65 -0.44 1.27
CA SER A 164 8.78 0.54 1.96
C SER A 164 8.29 1.68 1.06
N TRP A 165 8.73 1.75 -0.19
CA TRP A 165 8.31 2.75 -1.18
C TRP A 165 7.68 2.06 -2.39
N ALA A 166 6.37 2.23 -2.57
CA ALA A 166 5.77 2.13 -3.89
C ALA A 166 5.71 3.56 -4.42
N GLU A 167 6.51 3.88 -5.44
CA GLU A 167 6.35 5.15 -6.15
C GLU A 167 4.90 5.22 -6.68
N PRO A 168 4.23 6.40 -6.68
CA PRO A 168 2.83 6.52 -7.13
C PRO A 168 2.57 5.93 -8.53
N GLU A 169 3.61 5.86 -9.36
CA GLU A 169 3.62 5.28 -10.70
C GLU A 169 3.65 3.74 -10.74
N MET A 170 3.84 3.07 -9.61
CA MET A 170 3.78 1.61 -9.45
C MET A 170 2.35 1.07 -9.23
N GLY A 171 1.33 1.93 -9.34
CA GLY A 171 -0.09 1.55 -9.35
C GLY A 171 -0.68 1.31 -7.96
N GLY A 172 -1.16 2.39 -7.34
CA GLY A 172 -2.14 2.36 -6.25
C GLY A 172 -3.58 2.46 -6.76
#